data_AF-A0A9E2KQE1-F1
#
_entry.id   AF-A0A9E2KQE1-F1
#
_cell.length_a   1.000
_cell.length_b   1.000
_cell.length_c   1.000
_cell.angle_alpha   90.00
_cell.angle_beta   90.00
_cell.angle_gamma   90.00
#
_symmetry.space_group_name_H-M   'P 1'
#
loop_
_entity.id
_entity.type
_entity.pdbx_description
1 polymer ?
#
loop_
_entity_poly.entity_id
_entity_poly.type
_entity_poly.pdbx_seq_one_letter_code
_entity_poly.pdbx_strand_id
1 'polypeptide(L)'
;MADFVGKAKGMGEDVEVKISVNGAGVLSKMVAKGPNETPKVGGKAIEKFNKEIFPKFVDKNMEYSFSEVDYSKIDAVTGASLTSNAIRKAAAIAAGQKDGSANSEVDNLNKKVNYLNQQVTKIEDGKGLSRYALKEWLKDRGNVAAAAGASAFLKGKENAPTKEELKEILFMAGNYTWCHELTSPHYIVIRDSKEQANLLHDMGVTGDGTVTILVLADNVKAQDYHQEKYTDHDTPFDQEHYWRSPYALYEAGEAGAMLNLAARTHGYRIRTFGAIDLYDKSVEERYPETKGMDIWHGGSAYWKYIQEDTWDFDKYSKDKETGKPFKHYFLGGFTNGKMTGRMVDVAKNLQLVCAIVMGKIDETDAVTGASASTTGYEQNQNFSFWD
;
A
#
# COMPACT_ATOMS: atom_id res chain seq x y z
N MET A 1 -20.05 47.24 4.23
CA MET A 1 -20.70 45.92 4.21
C MET A 1 -20.90 45.52 2.76
N ALA A 2 -20.72 44.25 2.43
CA ALA A 2 -21.00 43.71 1.10
C ALA A 2 -22.05 42.60 1.22
N ASP A 3 -22.90 42.47 0.19
CA ASP A 3 -23.95 41.46 0.12
C ASP A 3 -23.66 40.50 -1.03
N PHE A 4 -23.76 39.20 -0.76
CA PHE A 4 -23.65 38.14 -1.76
C PHE A 4 -24.93 37.32 -1.79
N VAL A 5 -25.31 36.84 -2.96
CA VAL A 5 -26.58 36.15 -3.16
C VAL A 5 -26.35 34.86 -3.92
N GLY A 6 -26.94 33.78 -3.43
CA GLY A 6 -26.96 32.48 -4.09
C GLY A 6 -28.38 31.96 -4.16
N LYS A 7 -28.64 31.13 -5.17
CA LYS A 7 -29.95 30.53 -5.43
C LYS A 7 -29.79 29.04 -5.61
N ALA A 8 -30.74 28.27 -5.09
CA ALA A 8 -30.82 26.84 -5.32
C ALA A 8 -32.27 26.38 -5.33
N LYS A 9 -32.54 25.30 -6.05
CA LYS A 9 -33.88 24.77 -6.24
C LYS A 9 -34.46 24.21 -4.94
N GLY A 10 -35.58 24.77 -4.50
CA GLY A 10 -36.39 24.35 -3.35
C GLY A 10 -37.47 23.32 -3.70
N MET A 11 -38.45 23.19 -2.80
CA MET A 11 -39.60 22.30 -2.99
C MET A 11 -40.61 22.85 -4.01
N GLY A 12 -40.77 24.18 -4.05
CA GLY A 12 -41.60 24.87 -5.04
C GLY A 12 -40.77 25.34 -6.22
N GLU A 13 -40.03 26.43 -6.02
CA GLU A 13 -39.05 26.96 -6.98
C GLU A 13 -37.75 27.35 -6.25
N ASP A 14 -36.97 28.28 -6.81
CA ASP A 14 -35.69 28.68 -6.23
C ASP A 14 -35.85 29.36 -4.87
N VAL A 15 -35.00 28.91 -3.94
CA VAL A 15 -34.73 29.58 -2.67
C VAL A 15 -33.45 30.40 -2.82
N GLU A 16 -33.55 31.68 -2.50
CA GLU A 16 -32.47 32.65 -2.50
C GLU A 16 -31.94 32.83 -1.08
N VAL A 17 -30.62 32.79 -0.90
CA VAL A 17 -29.95 33.18 0.35
C VAL A 17 -29.03 34.35 0.08
N LYS A 18 -29.21 35.40 0.87
CA LYS A 18 -28.33 36.56 0.93
C LYS A 18 -27.43 36.45 2.16
N ILE A 19 -26.13 36.64 1.94
CA ILE A 19 -25.09 36.74 2.96
C ILE A 19 -24.59 38.18 2.99
N SER A 20 -24.63 38.84 4.15
CA SER A 20 -23.99 40.13 4.37
C SER A 20 -22.70 39.92 5.15
N VAL A 21 -21.65 40.67 4.78
CA VAL A 21 -20.34 40.66 5.46
C VAL A 21 -19.94 42.05 5.94
N ASN A 22 -19.17 42.10 7.02
CA ASN A 22 -18.61 43.33 7.55
C ASN A 22 -17.37 43.80 6.74
N GLY A 23 -16.73 44.90 7.16
CA GLY A 23 -15.56 45.45 6.46
C GLY A 23 -14.31 44.55 6.46
N ALA A 24 -14.28 43.51 7.30
CA ALA A 24 -13.21 42.52 7.38
C ALA A 24 -13.53 41.22 6.61
N GLY A 25 -14.65 41.15 5.88
CA GLY A 25 -15.07 39.94 5.15
C GLY A 25 -15.68 38.85 6.03
N VAL A 26 -15.97 39.15 7.29
CA VAL A 26 -16.60 38.22 8.23
C VAL A 26 -18.12 38.25 8.07
N LEU A 27 -18.74 37.07 8.16
CA LEU A 27 -20.18 36.87 8.10
C LEU A 27 -20.90 37.71 9.17
N SER A 28 -21.80 38.60 8.76
CA SER A 28 -22.54 39.48 9.66
C SER A 28 -24.05 39.27 9.66
N LYS A 29 -24.62 38.74 8.57
CA LYS A 29 -26.05 38.43 8.48
C LYS A 29 -26.34 37.42 7.38
N MET A 30 -27.40 36.63 7.56
CA MET A 30 -27.99 35.81 6.51
C MET A 30 -29.50 36.02 6.43
N VAL A 31 -30.06 35.99 5.22
CA VAL A 31 -31.50 36.06 4.96
C VAL A 31 -31.88 35.14 3.82
N ALA A 32 -32.92 34.33 4.00
CA ALA A 32 -33.49 33.47 2.97
C ALA A 32 -34.83 34.02 2.46
N LYS A 33 -35.08 33.85 1.16
CA LYS A 33 -36.35 34.13 0.48
C LYS A 33 -36.70 32.99 -0.45
N GLY A 34 -37.97 32.63 -0.51
CA GLY A 34 -38.48 31.60 -1.41
C GLY A 34 -39.97 31.85 -1.61
N PRO A 35 -40.35 32.87 -2.40
CA PRO A 35 -41.75 33.31 -2.50
C PRO A 35 -42.67 32.21 -3.07
N ASN A 36 -42.10 31.28 -3.82
CA ASN A 36 -42.82 30.19 -4.48
C ASN A 36 -42.67 28.85 -3.73
N GLU A 37 -42.07 28.85 -2.53
CA GLU A 37 -42.09 27.67 -1.66
C GLU A 37 -43.51 27.38 -1.15
N THR A 38 -43.77 26.13 -0.80
CA THR A 38 -45.07 25.73 -0.25
C THR A 38 -45.36 26.48 1.06
N PRO A 39 -46.45 27.28 1.18
CA PRO A 39 -46.63 28.19 2.32
C PRO A 39 -46.61 27.51 3.69
N LYS A 40 -47.19 26.31 3.78
CA LYS A 40 -47.31 25.56 5.04
C LYS A 40 -46.03 24.84 5.48
N VAL A 41 -45.10 24.57 4.55
CA VAL A 41 -43.88 23.79 4.82
C VAL A 41 -42.64 24.63 4.52
N GLY A 42 -42.35 24.93 3.25
CA GLY A 42 -41.17 25.71 2.87
C GLY A 42 -41.24 27.17 3.33
N GLY A 43 -42.42 27.80 3.27
CA GLY A 43 -42.63 29.16 3.78
C GLY A 43 -42.36 29.27 5.29
N LYS A 44 -42.96 28.38 6.10
CA LYS A 44 -42.68 28.30 7.54
C LYS A 44 -41.22 27.94 7.85
N ALA A 45 -40.58 27.11 7.03
CA ALA A 45 -39.17 26.80 7.19
C ALA A 45 -38.31 28.04 6.98
N ILE A 46 -38.54 28.83 5.91
CA ILE A 46 -37.83 30.09 5.66
C ILE A 46 -38.01 31.09 6.80
N GLU A 47 -39.21 31.22 7.35
CA GLU A 47 -39.44 32.06 8.54
C GLU A 47 -38.59 31.62 9.73
N LYS A 48 -38.52 30.31 10.00
CA LYS A 48 -37.70 29.74 11.07
C LYS A 48 -36.22 29.93 10.82
N PHE A 49 -35.75 29.79 9.57
CA PHE A 49 -34.37 30.07 9.21
C PHE A 49 -33.99 31.52 9.53
N ASN A 50 -34.82 32.48 9.11
CA ASN A 50 -34.56 33.91 9.30
C ASN A 50 -34.65 34.35 10.77
N LYS A 51 -35.58 33.78 11.56
CA LYS A 51 -35.81 34.20 12.95
C LYS A 51 -34.91 33.48 13.96
N GLU A 52 -34.56 32.21 13.72
CA GLU A 52 -33.95 31.37 14.74
C GLU A 52 -32.61 30.72 14.33
N ILE A 53 -32.52 30.17 13.12
CA ILE A 53 -31.36 29.35 12.72
C ILE A 53 -30.20 30.23 12.26
N PHE A 54 -30.44 31.19 11.38
CA PHE A 54 -29.38 32.06 10.87
C PHE A 54 -28.73 32.93 11.94
N PRO A 55 -29.45 33.57 12.89
CA PRO A 55 -28.80 34.32 13.96
C PRO A 55 -27.79 33.46 14.73
N LYS A 56 -28.21 32.26 15.17
CA LYS A 56 -27.33 31.32 15.89
C LYS A 56 -26.16 30.83 15.04
N PHE A 57 -26.38 30.63 13.74
CA PHE A 57 -25.33 30.20 12.83
C PHE A 57 -24.31 31.31 12.59
N VAL A 58 -24.75 32.55 12.41
CA VAL A 58 -23.88 33.73 12.28
C VAL A 58 -23.06 33.92 13.55
N ASP A 59 -23.69 33.90 14.74
CA ASP A 59 -23.01 34.07 16.02
C ASP A 59 -21.88 33.06 16.24
N LYS A 60 -22.10 31.79 15.83
CA LYS A 60 -21.09 30.72 15.92
C LYS A 60 -19.92 30.89 14.95
N ASN A 61 -20.05 31.71 13.92
CA ASN A 61 -19.08 31.85 12.84
C ASN A 61 -18.50 33.28 12.71
N MET A 62 -18.65 34.11 13.76
CA MET A 62 -18.18 35.50 13.79
C MET A 62 -16.65 35.67 13.71
N GLU A 63 -15.88 34.59 13.81
CA GLU A 63 -14.41 34.62 13.75
C GLU A 63 -13.85 34.19 12.38
N TYR A 64 -14.71 33.69 11.49
CA TYR A 64 -14.30 33.12 10.20
C TYR A 64 -14.66 34.04 9.04
N SER A 65 -13.83 34.03 7.99
CA SER A 65 -14.20 34.62 6.70
C SER A 65 -15.43 33.90 6.17
N PHE A 66 -16.38 34.64 5.59
CA PHE A 66 -17.61 34.06 5.03
C PHE A 66 -17.35 32.97 3.98
N SER A 67 -16.20 32.99 3.30
CA SER A 67 -15.79 31.98 2.33
C SER A 67 -15.33 30.65 2.96
N GLU A 68 -14.90 30.68 4.23
CA GLU A 68 -14.34 29.55 4.97
C GLU A 68 -15.38 28.82 5.85
N VAL A 69 -16.58 29.40 5.98
CA VAL A 69 -17.68 28.81 6.75
C VAL A 69 -18.24 27.58 6.05
N ASP A 70 -18.45 26.50 6.82
CA ASP A 70 -19.08 25.28 6.34
C ASP A 70 -20.62 25.40 6.41
N TYR A 71 -21.23 25.83 5.32
CA TYR A 71 -22.68 26.01 5.21
C TYR A 71 -23.48 24.70 5.21
N SER A 72 -22.82 23.53 5.13
CA SER A 72 -23.51 22.23 5.29
C SER A 72 -24.00 22.02 6.73
N LYS A 73 -23.38 22.71 7.70
CA LYS A 73 -23.71 22.65 9.14
C LYS A 73 -24.86 23.55 9.57
N ILE A 74 -25.51 24.26 8.65
CA ILE A 74 -26.75 24.98 8.97
C ILE A 74 -27.80 23.95 9.39
N ASP A 75 -28.44 24.13 10.54
CA ASP A 75 -29.48 23.22 11.05
C ASP A 75 -30.64 23.08 10.05
N ALA A 76 -31.20 21.88 9.92
CA ALA A 76 -32.38 21.65 9.09
C ALA A 76 -33.66 21.93 9.87
N VAL A 77 -34.73 22.26 9.15
CA VAL A 77 -36.09 22.30 9.71
C VAL A 77 -36.75 20.95 9.48
N THR A 78 -37.11 20.27 10.58
CA THR A 78 -37.82 18.99 10.55
C THR A 78 -39.10 19.11 9.71
N GLY A 79 -39.27 18.20 8.75
CA GLY A 79 -40.42 18.20 7.83
C GLY A 79 -40.26 19.12 6.60
N ALA A 80 -39.15 19.84 6.46
CA ALA A 80 -38.86 20.72 5.32
C ALA A 80 -37.44 20.48 4.74
N SER A 81 -37.10 19.21 4.52
CA SER A 81 -35.73 18.80 4.12
C SER A 81 -35.30 19.36 2.76
N LEU A 82 -36.19 19.45 1.77
CA LEU A 82 -35.89 20.00 0.46
C LEU A 82 -35.57 21.50 0.53
N THR A 83 -36.39 22.27 1.23
CA THR A 83 -36.15 23.70 1.49
C THR A 83 -34.87 23.91 2.31
N SER A 84 -34.61 23.07 3.31
CA SER A 84 -33.40 23.15 4.15
C SER A 84 -32.13 22.88 3.33
N ASN A 85 -32.16 21.89 2.44
CA ASN A 85 -31.04 21.60 1.54
C ASN A 85 -30.84 22.69 0.50
N ALA A 86 -31.91 23.26 -0.05
CA ALA A 86 -31.85 24.41 -0.95
C ALA A 86 -31.19 25.62 -0.27
N ILE A 87 -31.54 25.89 0.99
CA ILE A 87 -30.93 26.98 1.77
C ILE A 87 -29.43 26.77 1.98
N ARG A 88 -29.00 25.55 2.36
CA ARG A 88 -27.56 25.24 2.49
C ARG A 88 -26.80 25.45 1.19
N LYS A 89 -27.37 24.97 0.08
CA LYS A 89 -26.79 25.14 -1.26
C LYS A 89 -26.74 26.59 -1.69
N ALA A 90 -27.83 27.33 -1.54
CA ALA A 90 -27.90 28.75 -1.86
C ALA A 90 -26.92 29.57 -1.03
N ALA A 91 -26.72 29.23 0.25
CA ALA A 91 -25.72 29.87 1.11
C ALA A 91 -24.28 29.57 0.65
N ALA A 92 -23.98 28.31 0.31
CA ALA A 92 -22.68 27.92 -0.23
C ALA A 92 -22.37 28.67 -1.54
N ILE A 93 -23.35 28.72 -2.46
CA ILE A 93 -23.23 29.46 -3.73
C ILE A 93 -23.00 30.95 -3.47
N ALA A 94 -23.75 31.56 -2.53
CA ALA A 94 -23.56 32.96 -2.15
C ALA A 94 -22.13 33.23 -1.63
N ALA A 95 -21.54 32.27 -0.92
CA ALA A 95 -20.17 32.35 -0.42
C ALA A 95 -19.09 32.02 -1.47
N GLY A 96 -19.47 31.77 -2.73
CA GLY A 96 -18.55 31.38 -3.80
C GLY A 96 -18.09 29.92 -3.72
N GLN A 97 -18.76 29.09 -2.91
CA GLN A 97 -18.54 27.65 -2.85
C GLN A 97 -19.37 26.99 -3.97
N LYS A 98 -18.75 26.14 -4.81
CA LYS A 98 -19.41 25.56 -6.00
C LYS A 98 -20.54 24.57 -5.63
N ASP A 99 -21.61 24.59 -6.42
CA ASP A 99 -22.85 23.80 -6.24
C ASP A 99 -22.58 22.29 -6.26
N GLY A 100 -22.93 21.61 -5.17
CA GLY A 100 -22.69 20.19 -4.92
C GLY A 100 -23.73 19.25 -5.54
N SER A 101 -24.06 19.39 -6.83
CA SER A 101 -24.81 18.33 -7.53
C SER A 101 -24.50 18.23 -9.03
N ALA A 102 -23.35 17.65 -9.35
CA ALA A 102 -23.15 16.63 -10.38
C ALA A 102 -21.67 16.20 -10.34
N ASN A 103 -21.42 14.89 -10.41
CA ASN A 103 -20.11 14.23 -10.41
C ASN A 103 -19.34 14.20 -9.09
N SER A 104 -19.81 13.40 -8.14
CA SER A 104 -18.98 12.89 -7.03
C SER A 104 -17.68 12.24 -7.53
N GLU A 105 -17.69 11.69 -8.74
CA GLU A 105 -16.53 11.06 -9.37
C GLU A 105 -15.55 12.09 -9.94
N VAL A 106 -16.02 13.15 -10.61
CA VAL A 106 -15.16 14.23 -11.12
C VAL A 106 -14.68 15.13 -9.98
N ASP A 107 -15.43 15.33 -8.90
CA ASP A 107 -14.95 16.04 -7.71
C ASP A 107 -13.97 15.20 -6.90
N ASN A 108 -14.12 13.88 -6.82
CA ASN A 108 -13.09 13.00 -6.26
C ASN A 108 -11.85 12.98 -7.15
N LEU A 109 -12.00 12.93 -8.47
CA LEU A 109 -10.89 13.04 -9.42
C LEU A 109 -10.21 14.41 -9.31
N ASN A 110 -10.94 15.51 -9.22
CA ASN A 110 -10.39 16.85 -9.08
C ASN A 110 -9.73 17.07 -7.72
N LYS A 111 -10.27 16.50 -6.64
CA LYS A 111 -9.61 16.47 -5.32
C LYS A 111 -8.33 15.62 -5.38
N LYS A 112 -8.36 14.48 -6.04
CA LYS A 112 -7.20 13.60 -6.25
C LYS A 112 -6.15 14.29 -7.13
N VAL A 113 -6.54 14.98 -8.20
CA VAL A 113 -5.68 15.77 -9.09
C VAL A 113 -5.10 16.98 -8.37
N ASN A 114 -5.89 17.73 -7.60
CA ASN A 114 -5.38 18.87 -6.83
C ASN A 114 -4.45 18.43 -5.69
N TYR A 115 -4.75 17.29 -5.05
CA TYR A 115 -3.86 16.67 -4.08
C TYR A 115 -2.56 16.21 -4.74
N LEU A 116 -2.63 15.51 -5.87
CA LEU A 116 -1.47 15.08 -6.64
C LEU A 116 -0.63 16.27 -7.09
N ASN A 117 -1.25 17.35 -7.59
CA ASN A 117 -0.56 18.58 -7.97
C ASN A 117 0.15 19.21 -6.76
N GLN A 118 -0.49 19.28 -5.58
CA GLN A 118 0.17 19.76 -4.37
C GLN A 118 1.32 18.87 -3.90
N GLN A 119 1.26 17.55 -4.12
CA GLN A 119 2.37 16.65 -3.82
C GLN A 119 3.50 16.83 -4.83
N VAL A 120 3.20 17.00 -6.13
CA VAL A 120 4.18 17.30 -7.18
C VAL A 120 4.92 18.61 -6.89
N THR A 121 4.20 19.68 -6.54
CA THR A 121 4.82 20.97 -6.17
C THR A 121 5.68 20.85 -4.90
N LYS A 122 5.33 19.98 -3.94
CA LYS A 122 6.16 19.72 -2.74
C LYS A 122 7.40 18.86 -3.02
N ILE A 123 7.35 18.02 -4.05
CA ILE A 123 8.49 17.23 -4.52
C ILE A 123 9.50 18.13 -5.27
N GLU A 124 9.00 19.09 -6.05
CA GLU A 124 9.83 20.06 -6.80
C GLU A 124 10.64 21.01 -5.88
N ASP A 125 10.13 21.31 -4.68
CA ASP A 125 10.82 22.17 -3.69
C ASP A 125 11.86 21.43 -2.82
N GLY A 126 12.13 20.14 -3.07
CA GLY A 126 13.18 19.39 -2.38
C GLY A 126 12.96 19.17 -0.86
N LYS A 127 11.74 19.39 -0.36
CA LYS A 127 11.39 19.30 1.07
C LYS A 127 10.35 18.21 1.36
N GLY A 128 10.72 16.96 1.10
CA GLY A 128 10.24 15.76 1.81
C GLY A 128 8.74 15.42 1.74
N LEU A 129 8.45 14.11 1.71
CA LEU A 129 7.11 13.59 1.99
C LEU A 129 6.62 14.13 3.35
N SER A 130 5.61 15.00 3.35
CA SER A 130 5.00 15.44 4.61
C SER A 130 4.46 14.21 5.37
N ARG A 131 4.53 14.19 6.71
CA ARG A 131 4.00 13.09 7.54
C ARG A 131 2.54 12.72 7.21
N TYR A 132 1.76 13.71 6.77
CA TYR A 132 0.39 13.53 6.28
C TYR A 132 0.35 12.80 4.93
N ALA A 133 1.28 13.08 4.02
CA ALA A 133 1.41 12.37 2.75
C ALA A 133 1.76 10.89 2.95
N LEU A 134 2.65 10.53 3.89
CA LEU A 134 2.96 9.12 4.16
C LEU A 134 1.78 8.37 4.78
N LYS A 135 1.08 8.96 5.76
CA LYS A 135 -0.09 8.34 6.40
C LYS A 135 -1.22 8.12 5.39
N GLU A 136 -1.50 9.10 4.55
CA GLU A 136 -2.52 8.96 3.51
C GLU A 136 -2.04 8.04 2.38
N TRP A 137 -0.74 8.03 2.03
CA TRP A 137 -0.16 7.08 1.08
C TRP A 137 -0.30 5.63 1.57
N LEU A 138 -0.04 5.36 2.86
CA LEU A 138 -0.20 4.04 3.47
C LEU A 138 -1.66 3.58 3.51
N LYS A 139 -2.60 4.49 3.75
CA LYS A 139 -4.04 4.20 3.77
C LYS A 139 -4.63 3.99 2.37
N ASP A 140 -4.29 4.87 1.43
CA ASP A 140 -4.75 4.83 0.03
C ASP A 140 -4.21 3.59 -0.70
N ARG A 141 -2.98 3.18 -0.37
CA ARG A 141 -2.37 1.93 -0.85
C ARG A 141 -2.44 0.84 0.21
N GLY A 142 -3.63 0.65 0.79
CA GLY A 142 -3.89 -0.43 1.74
C GLY A 142 -3.30 -1.76 1.27
N ASN A 143 -2.90 -2.61 2.22
CA ASN A 143 -2.34 -3.93 1.89
C ASN A 143 -3.45 -4.83 1.33
N VAL A 144 -3.77 -4.64 0.05
CA VAL A 144 -4.52 -5.61 -0.72
C VAL A 144 -3.51 -6.69 -1.07
N ALA A 145 -3.38 -7.68 -0.18
CA ALA A 145 -2.85 -8.96 -0.61
C ALA A 145 -3.72 -9.40 -1.80
N ALA A 146 -3.10 -9.75 -2.93
CA ALA A 146 -3.82 -10.33 -4.05
C ALA A 146 -4.38 -11.69 -3.60
N ALA A 147 -5.56 -11.70 -2.97
CA ALA A 147 -6.06 -12.85 -2.25
C ALA A 147 -6.76 -13.83 -3.19
N ALA A 148 -6.32 -15.08 -3.12
CA ALA A 148 -6.98 -16.32 -3.51
C ALA A 148 -7.45 -16.55 -4.97
N GLY A 149 -7.74 -15.52 -5.79
CA GLY A 149 -8.21 -15.73 -7.16
C GLY A 149 -7.06 -15.92 -8.16
N ALA A 150 -7.14 -16.95 -9.02
CA ALA A 150 -6.24 -17.23 -10.14
C ALA A 150 -6.29 -16.18 -11.28
N SER A 151 -6.62 -14.93 -10.96
CA SER A 151 -6.82 -13.81 -11.90
C SER A 151 -6.63 -12.45 -11.23
N ALA A 152 -5.96 -12.38 -10.08
CA ALA A 152 -5.82 -11.15 -9.32
C ALA A 152 -4.89 -10.11 -9.98
N PHE A 153 -3.94 -10.56 -10.83
CA PHE A 153 -3.04 -9.67 -11.55
C PHE A 153 -3.49 -9.44 -13.00
N LEU A 154 -3.30 -8.22 -13.48
CA LEU A 154 -3.53 -7.84 -14.87
C LEU A 154 -2.60 -8.62 -15.79
N LYS A 155 -3.14 -9.10 -16.91
CA LYS A 155 -2.39 -9.77 -17.98
C LYS A 155 -1.72 -8.73 -18.90
N GLY A 156 -0.81 -9.19 -19.75
CA GLY A 156 -0.14 -8.36 -20.74
C GLY A 156 1.17 -7.78 -20.23
N LYS A 157 2.22 -7.84 -21.07
CA LYS A 157 3.59 -7.40 -20.72
C LYS A 157 3.70 -5.94 -20.30
N GLU A 158 2.76 -5.10 -20.73
CA GLU A 158 2.61 -3.71 -20.33
C GLU A 158 2.28 -3.52 -18.85
N ASN A 159 1.76 -4.57 -18.20
CA ASN A 159 1.44 -4.59 -16.78
C ASN A 159 2.54 -5.21 -15.92
N ALA A 160 3.55 -5.84 -16.53
CA ALA A 160 4.68 -6.41 -15.82
C ALA A 160 5.71 -5.32 -15.43
N PRO A 161 6.36 -5.46 -14.26
CA PRO A 161 7.49 -4.62 -13.89
C PRO A 161 8.58 -4.55 -14.97
N THR A 162 8.99 -3.32 -15.28
CA THR A 162 10.16 -3.06 -16.12
C THR A 162 11.46 -3.39 -15.39
N LYS A 163 12.57 -3.53 -16.11
CA LYS A 163 13.87 -3.84 -15.49
C LYS A 163 14.35 -2.69 -14.60
N GLU A 164 14.03 -1.47 -14.98
CA GLU A 164 14.39 -0.23 -14.30
C GLU A 164 13.62 -0.11 -12.99
N GLU A 165 12.29 -0.29 -13.01
CA GLU A 165 11.48 -0.33 -11.79
C GLU A 165 11.91 -1.46 -10.86
N LEU A 166 12.20 -2.65 -11.39
CA LEU A 166 12.69 -3.76 -10.58
C LEU A 166 14.01 -3.45 -9.89
N LYS A 167 14.94 -2.76 -10.57
CA LYS A 167 16.19 -2.34 -9.93
C LYS A 167 15.93 -1.37 -8.77
N GLU A 168 15.04 -0.41 -8.96
CA GLU A 168 14.66 0.54 -7.90
C GLU A 168 14.00 -0.18 -6.72
N ILE A 169 13.01 -1.04 -7.01
CA ILE A 169 12.29 -1.82 -6.00
C ILE A 169 13.24 -2.71 -5.21
N LEU A 170 14.11 -3.46 -5.89
CA LEU A 170 15.07 -4.35 -5.22
C LEU A 170 16.17 -3.60 -4.49
N PHE A 171 16.59 -2.44 -5.00
CA PHE A 171 17.51 -1.56 -4.28
C PHE A 171 16.88 -1.08 -2.97
N MET A 172 15.63 -0.60 -3.00
CA MET A 172 14.91 -0.21 -1.79
C MET A 172 14.70 -1.40 -0.84
N ALA A 173 14.36 -2.57 -1.37
CA ALA A 173 14.22 -3.80 -0.58
C ALA A 173 15.52 -4.23 0.12
N GLY A 174 16.69 -3.89 -0.44
CA GLY A 174 18.00 -4.13 0.17
C GLY A 174 18.41 -3.10 1.23
N ASN A 175 17.74 -1.94 1.31
CA ASN A 175 18.01 -0.86 2.27
C ASN A 175 17.13 -0.97 3.53
N TYR A 176 17.02 -2.17 4.10
CA TYR A 176 16.38 -2.41 5.39
C TYR A 176 17.44 -2.41 6.51
N THR A 177 17.06 -2.55 7.77
CA THR A 177 18.04 -2.60 8.88
C THR A 177 18.72 -3.97 8.94
N TRP A 178 20.05 -3.99 8.83
CA TRP A 178 20.81 -5.25 8.87
C TRP A 178 21.24 -5.56 10.30
N CYS A 179 20.99 -6.78 10.76
CA CYS A 179 21.59 -7.33 11.97
C CYS A 179 23.06 -7.63 11.68
N HIS A 180 23.94 -6.78 12.20
CA HIS A 180 25.39 -6.90 12.04
C HIS A 180 25.89 -6.95 10.58
N GLU A 181 25.04 -6.61 9.61
CA GLU A 181 25.38 -6.60 8.19
C GLU A 181 25.63 -8.01 7.59
N LEU A 182 25.05 -9.04 8.21
CA LEU A 182 25.46 -10.44 7.98
C LEU A 182 24.53 -11.33 7.15
N THR A 183 23.27 -10.93 6.89
CA THR A 183 22.28 -11.89 6.35
C THR A 183 21.40 -11.30 5.26
N SER A 184 21.97 -10.44 4.41
CA SER A 184 21.23 -9.82 3.31
C SER A 184 20.56 -10.83 2.39
N PRO A 185 19.25 -10.68 2.08
CA PRO A 185 18.62 -11.53 1.09
C PRO A 185 19.20 -11.33 -0.30
N HIS A 186 19.15 -12.39 -1.09
CA HIS A 186 19.40 -12.37 -2.52
C HIS A 186 18.09 -12.57 -3.27
N TYR A 187 17.92 -11.83 -4.36
CA TYR A 187 16.72 -11.87 -5.17
C TYR A 187 17.04 -12.39 -6.57
N ILE A 188 16.32 -13.42 -7.01
CA ILE A 188 16.36 -13.89 -8.39
C ILE A 188 15.04 -13.57 -9.05
N VAL A 189 15.08 -12.73 -10.09
CA VAL A 189 13.89 -12.28 -10.80
C VAL A 189 13.66 -13.10 -12.07
N ILE A 190 12.49 -13.72 -12.14
CA ILE A 190 12.04 -14.56 -13.25
C ILE A 190 10.92 -13.83 -13.97
N ARG A 191 11.22 -13.39 -15.21
CA ARG A 191 10.29 -12.62 -16.06
C ARG A 191 9.67 -13.46 -17.17
N ASP A 192 10.24 -14.62 -17.48
CA ASP A 192 9.68 -15.53 -18.49
C ASP A 192 8.41 -16.18 -17.95
N SER A 193 7.26 -15.91 -18.58
CA SER A 193 5.96 -16.34 -18.06
C SER A 193 5.78 -17.86 -18.03
N LYS A 194 6.46 -18.61 -18.91
CA LYS A 194 6.43 -20.08 -18.88
C LYS A 194 7.22 -20.59 -17.68
N GLU A 195 8.37 -20.00 -17.40
CA GLU A 195 9.16 -20.34 -16.21
C GLU A 195 8.43 -19.98 -14.90
N GLN A 196 7.75 -18.82 -14.86
CA GLN A 196 6.90 -18.47 -13.72
C GLN A 196 5.79 -19.51 -13.52
N ALA A 197 5.11 -19.90 -14.61
CA ALA A 197 4.06 -20.91 -14.56
C ALA A 197 4.61 -22.29 -14.16
N ASN A 198 5.82 -22.66 -14.58
CA ASN A 198 6.42 -23.93 -14.14
C ASN A 198 6.71 -23.93 -12.63
N LEU A 199 7.04 -22.78 -12.03
CA LEU A 199 7.34 -22.68 -10.60
C LEU A 199 6.11 -22.61 -9.70
N LEU A 200 5.00 -22.09 -10.22
CA LEU A 200 3.80 -21.77 -9.44
C LEU A 200 2.52 -22.24 -10.15
N HIS A 201 2.62 -23.33 -10.92
CA HIS A 201 1.61 -23.81 -11.88
C HIS A 201 0.20 -23.83 -11.29
N ASP A 202 0.03 -24.55 -10.19
CA ASP A 202 -1.27 -24.77 -9.54
C ASP A 202 -1.77 -23.56 -8.75
N MET A 203 -0.95 -22.52 -8.57
CA MET A 203 -1.33 -21.30 -7.87
C MET A 203 -2.11 -20.34 -8.78
N GLY A 204 -1.98 -20.46 -10.11
CA GLY A 204 -2.77 -19.70 -11.08
C GLY A 204 -2.60 -18.18 -11.03
N VAL A 205 -1.52 -17.67 -10.43
CA VAL A 205 -1.29 -16.22 -10.22
C VAL A 205 -0.24 -15.60 -11.15
N THR A 206 0.44 -16.41 -11.94
CA THR A 206 1.53 -15.95 -12.82
C THR A 206 1.03 -15.69 -14.23
N GLY A 207 1.65 -14.73 -14.92
CA GLY A 207 1.35 -14.43 -16.31
C GLY A 207 2.44 -13.58 -16.96
N ASP A 208 2.16 -13.14 -18.18
CA ASP A 208 3.02 -12.21 -18.91
C ASP A 208 2.99 -10.77 -18.36
N GLY A 209 1.97 -10.44 -17.55
CA GLY A 209 1.85 -9.21 -16.78
C GLY A 209 2.46 -9.27 -15.37
N THR A 210 3.16 -10.35 -15.02
CA THR A 210 3.79 -10.52 -13.70
C THR A 210 5.27 -10.85 -13.80
N VAL A 211 5.96 -10.75 -12.67
CA VAL A 211 7.26 -11.39 -12.44
C VAL A 211 7.21 -12.24 -11.18
N THR A 212 8.05 -13.28 -11.11
CA THR A 212 8.26 -14.09 -9.91
C THR A 212 9.65 -13.81 -9.37
N ILE A 213 9.75 -13.46 -8.09
CA ILE A 213 10.99 -13.15 -7.38
C ILE A 213 11.23 -14.26 -6.38
N LEU A 214 12.33 -14.97 -6.52
CA LEU A 214 12.79 -15.95 -5.52
C LEU A 214 13.63 -15.22 -4.49
N VAL A 215 13.27 -15.38 -3.21
CA VAL A 215 13.96 -14.75 -2.08
C VAL A 215 14.82 -15.82 -1.42
N LEU A 216 16.13 -15.60 -1.43
CA LEU A 216 17.07 -16.49 -0.79
C LEU A 216 17.79 -15.79 0.35
N ALA A 217 18.13 -16.53 1.40
CA ALA A 217 18.84 -15.99 2.55
C ALA A 217 20.01 -16.91 2.93
N ASP A 218 21.08 -16.28 3.41
CA ASP A 218 22.26 -16.95 3.96
C ASP A 218 22.03 -17.26 5.46
N ASN A 219 22.85 -18.09 6.11
CA ASN A 219 22.82 -18.40 7.55
C ASN A 219 21.53 -19.05 8.10
N VAL A 220 20.61 -19.45 7.22
CA VAL A 220 19.39 -20.19 7.58
C VAL A 220 19.71 -21.60 8.13
N LYS A 221 20.83 -22.19 7.70
CA LYS A 221 21.36 -23.48 8.17
C LYS A 221 22.86 -23.40 8.46
N ALA A 222 23.38 -24.42 9.12
CA ALA A 222 24.82 -24.59 9.28
C ALA A 222 25.47 -24.87 7.92
N GLN A 223 26.55 -24.16 7.62
CA GLN A 223 27.30 -24.34 6.38
C GLN A 223 28.78 -24.43 6.72
N ASP A 224 29.46 -25.47 6.25
CA ASP A 224 30.88 -25.73 6.54
C ASP A 224 31.75 -24.49 6.22
N TYR A 225 31.45 -23.82 5.11
CA TYR A 225 32.12 -22.59 4.67
C TYR A 225 31.95 -21.40 5.64
N HIS A 226 30.80 -21.32 6.32
CA HIS A 226 30.54 -20.28 7.32
C HIS A 226 31.11 -20.65 8.69
N GLN A 227 31.05 -21.91 9.08
CA GLN A 227 31.59 -22.35 10.36
C GLN A 227 33.11 -22.13 10.43
N GLU A 228 33.85 -22.41 9.35
CA GLU A 228 35.31 -22.18 9.28
C GLU A 228 35.70 -20.69 9.35
N LYS A 229 34.87 -19.79 8.79
CA LYS A 229 35.19 -18.36 8.69
C LYS A 229 34.69 -17.49 9.86
N TYR A 230 33.67 -17.92 10.59
CA TYR A 230 33.19 -17.20 11.78
C TYR A 230 33.90 -17.65 13.06
N THR A 231 34.62 -18.77 13.04
CA THR A 231 35.54 -19.14 14.13
C THR A 231 36.87 -18.39 14.10
N ASP A 232 37.12 -17.56 13.07
CA ASP A 232 38.34 -16.75 12.92
C ASP A 232 38.17 -15.33 13.49
N HIS A 233 37.45 -15.22 14.62
CA HIS A 233 37.30 -13.98 15.38
C HIS A 233 38.14 -14.05 16.67
N ASP A 234 38.76 -12.92 17.03
CA ASP A 234 39.77 -12.78 18.09
C ASP A 234 39.23 -13.01 19.52
N THR A 235 37.92 -13.20 19.69
CA THR A 235 37.32 -13.34 21.02
C THR A 235 36.83 -14.77 21.27
N PRO A 236 37.04 -15.33 22.47
CA PRO A 236 36.47 -16.62 22.87
C PRO A 236 34.94 -16.67 22.77
N PHE A 237 34.27 -15.51 22.84
CA PHE A 237 32.81 -15.40 22.68
C PHE A 237 32.37 -15.74 21.26
N ASP A 238 33.09 -15.26 20.23
CA ASP A 238 32.72 -15.47 18.83
C ASP A 238 33.05 -16.89 18.34
N GLN A 239 34.06 -17.54 18.90
CA GLN A 239 34.45 -18.91 18.55
C GLN A 239 33.46 -19.98 19.08
N GLU A 240 32.80 -19.70 20.22
CA GLU A 240 31.81 -20.60 20.82
C GLU A 240 30.38 -20.37 20.29
N HIS A 241 30.10 -19.19 19.76
CA HIS A 241 28.78 -18.80 19.29
C HIS A 241 28.78 -18.75 17.77
N TYR A 242 28.56 -19.89 17.11
CA TYR A 242 28.16 -19.89 15.70
C TYR A 242 26.67 -19.50 15.62
N TRP A 243 26.38 -18.30 15.13
CA TRP A 243 25.01 -17.75 15.06
C TRP A 243 24.25 -18.42 13.91
N ARG A 244 23.83 -19.68 14.11
CA ARG A 244 22.77 -20.32 13.31
C ARG A 244 21.50 -19.53 13.55
N SER A 245 21.24 -18.51 12.76
CA SER A 245 20.27 -17.54 13.21
C SER A 245 18.96 -17.57 12.44
N PRO A 246 17.81 -17.68 13.14
CA PRO A 246 16.55 -17.20 12.60
C PRO A 246 16.59 -15.71 12.18
N TYR A 247 17.66 -14.94 12.48
CA TYR A 247 17.86 -13.58 11.99
C TYR A 247 17.79 -13.50 10.46
N ALA A 248 18.33 -14.47 9.73
CA ALA A 248 18.23 -14.46 8.26
C ALA A 248 16.79 -14.51 7.76
N LEU A 249 15.92 -15.27 8.44
CA LEU A 249 14.49 -15.27 8.13
C LEU A 249 13.81 -13.98 8.55
N TYR A 250 14.19 -13.43 9.71
CA TYR A 250 13.68 -12.14 10.19
C TYR A 250 14.00 -11.04 9.18
N GLU A 251 15.25 -10.97 8.73
CA GLU A 251 15.74 -10.02 7.73
C GLU A 251 15.11 -10.25 6.36
N ALA A 252 14.95 -11.50 5.91
CA ALA A 252 14.19 -11.80 4.70
C ALA A 252 12.74 -11.31 4.80
N GLY A 253 12.14 -11.41 6.00
CA GLY A 253 10.82 -10.85 6.29
C GLY A 253 10.80 -9.31 6.23
N GLU A 254 11.78 -8.65 6.86
CA GLU A 254 11.91 -7.18 6.85
C GLU A 254 12.14 -6.65 5.43
N ALA A 255 13.08 -7.26 4.71
CA ALA A 255 13.36 -6.95 3.31
C ALA A 255 12.13 -7.22 2.42
N GLY A 256 11.37 -8.28 2.70
CA GLY A 256 10.09 -8.56 2.05
C GLY A 256 9.03 -7.49 2.33
N ALA A 257 9.00 -6.91 3.53
CA ALA A 257 8.12 -5.79 3.86
C ALA A 257 8.53 -4.52 3.10
N MET A 258 9.83 -4.22 3.03
CA MET A 258 10.37 -3.11 2.25
C MET A 258 10.11 -3.28 0.75
N LEU A 259 10.26 -4.51 0.23
CA LEU A 259 9.92 -4.87 -1.14
C LEU A 259 8.44 -4.60 -1.43
N ASN A 260 7.54 -4.92 -0.50
CA ASN A 260 6.11 -4.64 -0.63
C ASN A 260 5.85 -3.13 -0.74
N LEU A 261 6.46 -2.33 0.15
CA LEU A 261 6.31 -0.88 0.13
C LEU A 261 6.85 -0.27 -1.16
N ALA A 262 8.03 -0.70 -1.60
CA ALA A 262 8.65 -0.25 -2.84
C ALA A 262 7.83 -0.69 -4.07
N ALA A 263 7.31 -1.91 -4.12
CA ALA A 263 6.42 -2.33 -5.21
C ALA A 263 5.19 -1.42 -5.35
N ARG A 264 4.63 -0.98 -4.22
CA ARG A 264 3.46 -0.08 -4.20
C ARG A 264 3.76 1.35 -4.65
N THR A 265 5.00 1.84 -4.53
CA THR A 265 5.35 3.17 -5.07
C THR A 265 5.20 3.19 -6.59
N HIS A 266 5.43 2.05 -7.24
CA HIS A 266 5.27 1.85 -8.69
C HIS A 266 3.88 1.31 -9.10
N GLY A 267 2.92 1.24 -8.17
CA GLY A 267 1.57 0.76 -8.45
C GLY A 267 1.42 -0.76 -8.56
N TYR A 268 2.46 -1.53 -8.23
CA TYR A 268 2.38 -2.98 -8.18
C TYR A 268 1.80 -3.47 -6.85
N ARG A 269 1.38 -4.74 -6.82
CA ARG A 269 1.08 -5.50 -5.62
C ARG A 269 1.90 -6.78 -5.63
N ILE A 270 2.07 -7.36 -4.46
CA ILE A 270 2.80 -8.60 -4.30
C ILE A 270 1.96 -9.67 -3.63
N ARG A 271 2.28 -10.92 -3.94
CA ARG A 271 1.78 -12.10 -3.23
C ARG A 271 2.95 -13.01 -2.90
N THR A 272 3.11 -13.34 -1.62
CA THR A 272 4.18 -14.22 -1.14
C THR A 272 3.67 -15.66 -1.04
N PHE A 273 4.51 -16.60 -1.46
CA PHE A 273 4.26 -18.03 -1.43
C PHE A 273 5.40 -18.71 -0.69
N GLY A 274 5.07 -19.40 0.40
CA GLY A 274 5.99 -20.34 1.06
C GLY A 274 6.08 -21.68 0.35
N ALA A 275 5.10 -22.02 -0.49
CA ALA A 275 5.09 -23.22 -1.31
C ALA A 275 5.38 -22.89 -2.77
N ILE A 276 6.36 -23.59 -3.35
CA ILE A 276 6.81 -23.42 -4.73
C ILE A 276 6.95 -24.81 -5.32
N ASP A 277 6.58 -24.95 -6.59
CA ASP A 277 6.75 -26.17 -7.35
C ASP A 277 8.20 -26.27 -7.86
N LEU A 278 9.09 -26.59 -6.93
CA LEU A 278 10.46 -26.99 -7.23
C LEU A 278 10.55 -28.51 -7.03
N TYR A 279 11.47 -29.16 -7.72
CA TYR A 279 11.68 -30.58 -7.50
C TYR A 279 12.25 -30.81 -6.09
N ASP A 280 11.47 -31.46 -5.23
CA ASP A 280 11.85 -31.90 -3.88
C ASP A 280 12.41 -33.33 -3.92
N LYS A 281 13.72 -33.44 -3.70
CA LYS A 281 14.48 -34.70 -3.65
C LYS A 281 13.95 -35.65 -2.58
N SER A 282 13.47 -35.11 -1.46
CA SER A 282 12.94 -35.90 -0.33
C SER A 282 11.49 -36.37 -0.54
N VAL A 283 10.77 -35.75 -1.49
CA VAL A 283 9.42 -36.16 -1.88
C VAL A 283 9.49 -37.25 -2.93
N GLU A 284 10.46 -37.24 -3.86
CA GLU A 284 10.65 -38.38 -4.76
C GLU A 284 10.95 -39.68 -3.99
N GLU A 285 11.71 -39.60 -2.89
CA GLU A 285 11.97 -40.76 -2.02
C GLU A 285 10.71 -41.27 -1.29
N ARG A 286 9.74 -40.40 -0.99
CA ARG A 286 8.51 -40.74 -0.24
C ARG A 286 7.31 -41.05 -1.14
N TYR A 287 7.25 -40.42 -2.31
CA TYR A 287 6.15 -40.43 -3.27
C TYR A 287 6.73 -40.41 -4.70
N PRO A 288 7.38 -41.50 -5.16
CA PRO A 288 8.04 -41.56 -6.47
C PRO A 288 7.08 -41.33 -7.66
N GLU A 289 5.79 -41.49 -7.45
CA GLU A 289 4.73 -41.24 -8.42
C GLU A 289 4.48 -39.75 -8.71
N THR A 290 4.80 -38.84 -7.78
CA THR A 290 4.60 -37.38 -7.96
C THR A 290 5.82 -36.68 -8.54
N LYS A 291 6.94 -37.40 -8.73
CA LYS A 291 8.23 -36.86 -9.21
C LYS A 291 8.70 -35.62 -8.42
N GLY A 292 8.46 -35.59 -7.11
CA GLY A 292 9.01 -34.55 -6.24
C GLY A 292 8.20 -33.25 -6.16
N MET A 293 6.94 -33.20 -6.60
CA MET A 293 6.13 -31.98 -6.57
C MET A 293 4.97 -32.09 -5.55
N ASP A 294 4.98 -31.27 -4.50
CA ASP A 294 3.82 -31.05 -3.61
C ASP A 294 3.75 -29.60 -3.08
N ILE A 295 2.96 -28.80 -3.77
CA ILE A 295 2.70 -27.39 -3.50
C ILE A 295 1.88 -27.12 -2.21
N TRP A 296 1.25 -28.14 -1.61
CA TRP A 296 0.40 -27.94 -0.43
C TRP A 296 1.14 -28.27 0.86
N HIS A 297 2.19 -29.10 0.77
CA HIS A 297 3.06 -29.43 1.90
C HIS A 297 4.23 -28.45 2.10
N GLY A 298 4.55 -27.62 1.09
CA GLY A 298 5.49 -26.48 1.23
C GLY A 298 4.91 -25.30 2.02
N GLY A 299 3.59 -25.27 2.23
CA GLY A 299 2.92 -24.25 3.02
C GLY A 299 2.85 -24.66 4.48
N SER A 300 3.56 -23.94 5.35
CA SER A 300 3.35 -23.84 6.80
C SER A 300 3.82 -24.95 7.76
N ALA A 301 4.43 -26.07 7.31
CA ALA A 301 4.74 -27.17 8.26
C ALA A 301 6.19 -27.67 8.40
N TYR A 302 7.19 -27.18 7.66
CA TYR A 302 8.50 -27.86 7.70
C TYR A 302 9.69 -26.91 7.57
N TRP A 303 10.09 -26.36 8.73
CA TRP A 303 11.43 -25.83 8.99
C TRP A 303 12.55 -26.68 8.38
N LYS A 304 12.35 -28.01 8.31
CA LYS A 304 13.19 -28.97 7.60
C LYS A 304 13.53 -28.57 6.15
N TYR A 305 12.56 -28.13 5.35
CA TYR A 305 12.78 -27.76 3.94
C TYR A 305 13.52 -26.44 3.73
N ILE A 306 13.57 -25.62 4.79
CA ILE A 306 14.31 -24.37 4.83
C ILE A 306 15.76 -24.63 5.31
N GLN A 307 15.97 -25.71 6.08
CA GLN A 307 17.28 -26.08 6.65
C GLN A 307 18.04 -27.15 5.86
N GLU A 308 17.40 -27.85 4.92
CA GLU A 308 17.99 -28.93 4.12
C GLU A 308 18.02 -28.56 2.62
N ASP A 309 18.97 -29.13 1.86
CA ASP A 309 19.03 -28.94 0.40
C ASP A 309 18.03 -29.85 -0.32
N THR A 310 16.76 -29.71 0.04
CA THR A 310 15.67 -30.55 -0.46
C THR A 310 15.30 -30.20 -1.90
N TRP A 311 15.69 -29.03 -2.41
CA TRP A 311 15.32 -28.53 -3.72
C TRP A 311 16.47 -28.56 -4.74
N ASP A 312 16.18 -28.81 -6.01
CA ASP A 312 17.12 -28.53 -7.10
C ASP A 312 16.95 -27.08 -7.61
N PHE A 313 17.85 -26.22 -7.15
CA PHE A 313 17.87 -24.80 -7.49
C PHE A 313 18.93 -24.42 -8.55
N ASP A 314 19.74 -25.38 -9.02
CA ASP A 314 20.92 -25.09 -9.85
C ASP A 314 20.56 -24.29 -11.11
N LYS A 315 19.41 -24.62 -11.72
CA LYS A 315 18.85 -23.92 -12.88
C LYS A 315 18.75 -22.40 -12.67
N TYR A 316 18.30 -21.97 -11.49
CA TYR A 316 18.00 -20.56 -11.21
C TYR A 316 19.16 -19.81 -10.56
N SER A 317 20.15 -20.51 -10.02
CA SER A 317 21.35 -19.92 -9.39
C SER A 317 22.42 -19.39 -10.36
N LYS A 318 22.15 -19.40 -11.66
CA LYS A 318 23.11 -19.00 -12.70
C LYS A 318 22.43 -18.17 -13.78
N ASP A 319 23.25 -17.34 -14.42
CA ASP A 319 22.82 -16.55 -15.56
C ASP A 319 22.38 -17.46 -16.72
N LYS A 320 21.19 -17.22 -17.26
CA LYS A 320 20.57 -18.10 -18.27
C LYS A 320 21.35 -18.15 -19.57
N GLU A 321 22.03 -17.06 -19.94
CA GLU A 321 22.73 -16.93 -21.23
C GLU A 321 24.17 -17.42 -21.13
N THR A 322 24.87 -17.05 -20.06
CA THR A 322 26.30 -17.32 -19.87
C THR A 322 26.58 -18.56 -19.03
N GLY A 323 25.58 -19.08 -18.32
CA GLY A 323 25.73 -20.19 -17.38
C GLY A 323 26.57 -19.85 -16.14
N LYS A 324 27.00 -18.60 -15.99
CA LYS A 324 27.86 -18.19 -14.88
C LYS A 324 27.06 -18.19 -13.57
N PRO A 325 27.60 -18.80 -12.49
CA PRO A 325 26.95 -18.76 -11.18
C PRO A 325 26.78 -17.33 -10.68
N PHE A 326 25.62 -17.05 -10.09
CA PHE A 326 25.40 -15.81 -9.39
C PHE A 326 26.21 -15.77 -8.10
N LYS A 327 26.63 -14.56 -7.75
CA LYS A 327 27.38 -14.28 -6.55
C LYS A 327 26.54 -13.41 -5.62
N HIS A 328 26.60 -13.69 -4.33
CA HIS A 328 25.99 -12.90 -3.29
C HIS A 328 27.07 -12.15 -2.52
N TYR A 329 26.91 -10.84 -2.34
CA TYR A 329 27.81 -10.03 -1.53
C TYR A 329 27.30 -10.01 -0.10
N PHE A 330 28.21 -10.22 0.83
CA PHE A 330 27.95 -10.14 2.26
C PHE A 330 29.01 -9.23 2.88
N LEU A 331 28.60 -8.40 3.84
CA LEU A 331 29.54 -7.55 4.56
C LEU A 331 30.19 -8.38 5.67
N GLY A 332 31.38 -8.91 5.39
CA GLY A 332 32.15 -9.68 6.36
C GLY A 332 32.77 -8.79 7.41
N GLY A 333 31.99 -8.42 8.43
CA GLY A 333 32.44 -7.75 9.64
C GLY A 333 33.57 -6.73 9.46
N PHE A 334 34.42 -6.63 10.48
CA PHE A 334 35.61 -5.79 10.45
C PHE A 334 36.82 -6.61 10.90
N THR A 335 37.89 -6.61 10.10
CA THR A 335 39.19 -7.14 10.50
C THR A 335 40.19 -6.00 10.51
N ASN A 336 40.83 -5.75 11.65
CA ASN A 336 41.78 -4.64 11.82
C ASN A 336 41.24 -3.27 11.37
N GLY A 337 39.96 -3.00 11.68
CA GLY A 337 39.29 -1.73 11.33
C GLY A 337 38.96 -1.56 9.85
N LYS A 338 39.06 -2.61 9.02
CA LYS A 338 38.63 -2.60 7.61
C LYS A 338 37.44 -3.54 7.41
N MET A 339 36.44 -3.10 6.66
CA MET A 339 35.35 -3.97 6.21
C MET A 339 35.91 -5.10 5.33
N THR A 340 35.55 -6.35 5.63
CA THR A 340 36.04 -7.52 4.86
C THR A 340 34.93 -8.21 4.05
N GLY A 341 34.11 -7.40 3.37
CA GLY A 341 33.08 -7.88 2.45
C GLY A 341 33.55 -9.02 1.55
N ARG A 342 32.73 -10.06 1.39
CA ARG A 342 33.04 -11.25 0.59
C ARG A 342 31.90 -11.60 -0.36
N MET A 343 32.26 -12.24 -1.46
CA MET A 343 31.32 -12.81 -2.43
C MET A 343 31.22 -14.32 -2.23
N VAL A 344 29.99 -14.84 -2.13
CA VAL A 344 29.72 -16.28 -2.02
C VAL A 344 28.91 -16.77 -3.21
N ASP A 345 29.02 -18.07 -3.53
CA ASP A 345 28.18 -18.72 -4.55
C ASP A 345 26.75 -18.82 -4.05
N VAL A 346 25.78 -18.27 -4.80
CA VAL A 346 24.35 -18.35 -4.43
C VAL A 346 23.90 -19.81 -4.28
N ALA A 347 24.25 -20.66 -5.26
CA ALA A 347 23.84 -22.07 -5.31
C ALA A 347 24.28 -22.92 -4.11
N LYS A 348 25.36 -22.51 -3.43
CA LYS A 348 25.99 -23.30 -2.35
C LYS A 348 25.68 -22.77 -0.96
N ASN A 349 25.47 -21.46 -0.84
CA ASN A 349 25.45 -20.78 0.45
C ASN A 349 24.09 -20.18 0.79
N LEU A 350 23.17 -20.05 -0.17
CA LEU A 350 21.88 -19.43 0.09
C LEU A 350 20.76 -20.46 0.05
N GLN A 351 19.80 -20.32 0.95
CA GLN A 351 18.60 -21.15 1.04
C GLN A 351 17.40 -20.38 0.52
N LEU A 352 16.58 -21.05 -0.28
CA LEU A 352 15.32 -20.47 -0.76
C LEU A 352 14.33 -20.37 0.41
N VAL A 353 13.82 -19.16 0.64
CA VAL A 353 12.88 -18.88 1.72
C VAL A 353 11.45 -18.85 1.20
N CYS A 354 11.22 -18.14 0.10
CA CYS A 354 9.89 -17.99 -0.49
C CYS A 354 9.97 -17.50 -1.95
N ALA A 355 8.83 -17.52 -2.63
CA ALA A 355 8.63 -16.84 -3.90
C ALA A 355 7.64 -15.69 -3.70
N ILE A 356 7.84 -14.61 -4.46
CA ILE A 356 6.96 -13.46 -4.48
C ILE A 356 6.53 -13.22 -5.92
N VAL A 357 5.22 -13.23 -6.18
CA VAL A 357 4.66 -12.81 -7.46
C VAL A 357 4.32 -11.33 -7.38
N MET A 358 4.75 -10.55 -8.37
CA MET A 358 4.51 -9.11 -8.46
C MET A 358 3.86 -8.76 -9.78
N GLY A 359 2.81 -7.94 -9.72
CA GLY A 359 2.10 -7.42 -10.89
C GLY A 359 1.13 -6.30 -10.53
N LYS A 360 0.53 -5.67 -11.54
CA LYS A 360 -0.56 -4.71 -11.33
C LYS A 360 -1.88 -5.45 -11.09
N ILE A 361 -2.80 -4.81 -10.40
CA ILE A 361 -4.16 -5.33 -10.14
C ILE A 361 -5.18 -4.34 -10.71
N ASP A 362 -6.39 -4.80 -11.00
CA ASP A 362 -7.51 -3.89 -11.24
C ASP A 362 -7.99 -3.32 -9.89
N GLU A 363 -7.78 -2.02 -9.67
CA GLU A 363 -8.16 -1.37 -8.41
C GLU A 363 -9.69 -1.22 -8.25
N THR A 364 -10.48 -1.34 -9.32
CA THR A 364 -11.94 -1.28 -9.25
C THR A 364 -12.57 -2.61 -8.80
N ASP A 365 -12.02 -3.73 -9.26
CA ASP A 365 -12.39 -5.08 -8.80
C ASP A 365 -11.82 -5.37 -7.39
N ALA A 366 -10.70 -4.76 -7.00
CA ALA A 366 -10.12 -4.91 -5.66
C ALA A 366 -10.95 -4.27 -4.52
N VAL A 367 -11.94 -3.43 -4.84
CA VAL A 367 -12.83 -2.80 -3.84
C VAL A 367 -14.22 -3.45 -3.84
N THR A 368 -14.61 -4.11 -4.94
CA THR A 368 -15.98 -4.63 -5.16
C THR A 368 -16.06 -6.15 -5.26
N GLY A 369 -14.97 -6.81 -5.68
CA GLY A 369 -14.85 -8.25 -5.81
C GLY A 369 -14.21 -8.88 -4.58
N ALA A 370 -14.80 -9.97 -4.11
CA ALA A 370 -14.34 -10.80 -2.99
C ALA A 370 -12.92 -11.42 -3.14
N SER A 371 -12.08 -10.97 -4.09
CA SER A 371 -10.68 -11.37 -4.31
C SER A 371 -9.67 -10.45 -3.63
N ALA A 372 -10.10 -9.29 -3.15
CA ALA A 372 -9.38 -8.56 -2.12
C ALA A 372 -10.08 -8.85 -0.80
N SER A 373 -9.92 -10.08 -0.27
CA SER A 373 -10.16 -10.27 1.16
C SER A 373 -9.12 -9.42 1.88
N THR A 374 -9.44 -8.14 2.07
CA THR A 374 -8.86 -7.38 3.16
C THR A 374 -8.94 -8.30 4.36
N THR A 375 -7.85 -8.39 5.11
CA THR A 375 -7.74 -9.18 6.32
C THR A 375 -8.63 -8.62 7.44
N GLY A 376 -9.84 -8.15 7.10
CA GLY A 376 -10.95 -7.82 7.98
C GLY A 376 -11.61 -9.05 8.62
N TYR A 377 -10.92 -10.20 8.62
CA TYR A 377 -10.96 -11.04 9.80
C TYR A 377 -10.48 -10.20 11.00
N GLU A 378 -10.80 -10.60 12.22
CA GLU A 378 -10.55 -9.84 13.45
C GLU A 378 -9.04 -9.65 13.80
N GLN A 379 -8.12 -9.56 12.82
CA GLN A 379 -6.70 -9.24 12.99
C GLN A 379 -6.47 -7.87 13.65
N ASN A 380 -7.49 -7.02 13.74
CA ASN A 380 -7.48 -5.78 14.54
C ASN A 380 -7.14 -6.01 16.03
N GLN A 381 -6.97 -7.26 16.47
CA GLN A 381 -6.65 -7.67 17.84
C GLN A 381 -5.34 -8.46 17.98
N ASN A 382 -4.54 -8.64 16.91
CA ASN A 382 -3.25 -9.37 16.99
C ASN A 382 -2.09 -8.50 17.48
N PHE A 383 -2.38 -7.64 18.45
CA PHE A 383 -1.38 -6.90 19.21
C PHE A 383 -1.95 -6.69 20.61
N SER A 384 -1.08 -6.72 21.61
CA SER A 384 -1.44 -6.35 22.98
C SER A 384 -0.57 -5.18 23.37
N PHE A 385 -1.17 -4.17 23.99
CA PHE A 385 -0.39 -3.18 24.71
C PHE A 385 0.01 -3.79 26.04
N TRP A 386 1.30 -3.79 26.32
CA TRP A 386 1.83 -4.02 27.65
C TRP A 386 2.32 -2.67 28.14
N ASP A 387 1.39 -1.90 28.71
CA ASP A 387 1.64 -0.64 29.39
C ASP A 387 1.73 -0.80 30.91
#